data_AF-A0A377E6N2-F1
#
_entry.id   AF-A0A377E6N2-F1
#
_cell.length_a   1.000
_cell.length_b   1.000
_cell.length_c   1.000
_cell.angle_alpha   90.00
_cell.angle_beta   90.00
_cell.angle_gamma   90.00
#
_symmetry.space_group_name_H-M   'P 1'
#
loop_
_entity.id
_entity.type
_entity.pdbx_description
1 polymer ?
#
loop_
_entity_poly.entity_id
_entity_poly.type
_entity_poly.pdbx_seq_one_letter_code
_entity_poly.pdbx_strand_id
1 'polypeptide(L)'
;MKFTEGAFKDWGYQLAREEFGGELIDGGPWLKVKNPNTGKEIVIKDVIADAFLQQILLRPAEYDVIACMNLNGDYISDALAAQVGGIGIAPGANIGDECALFEATHGTAPKYAVRTK
;
A
#
# COMPACT_ATOMS: atom_id res chain seq x y z
N MET A 1 -0.54 13.53 -12.21
CA MET A 1 0.43 13.30 -13.30
C MET A 1 -0.10 12.19 -14.19
N LYS A 2 -0.56 12.52 -15.42
CA LYS A 2 -1.38 11.57 -16.21
C LYS A 2 -0.60 10.38 -16.77
N PHE A 3 0.62 10.61 -17.23
CA PHE A 3 1.41 9.59 -17.96
C PHE A 3 2.36 8.79 -17.05
N THR A 4 2.34 9.04 -15.74
CA THR A 4 3.12 8.29 -14.74
C THR A 4 2.18 7.67 -13.72
N GLU A 5 1.69 8.44 -12.76
CA GLU A 5 0.73 7.98 -11.74
C GLU A 5 -0.59 7.48 -12.36
N GLY A 6 -1.09 8.20 -13.37
CA GLY A 6 -2.29 7.77 -14.10
C GLY A 6 -2.07 6.42 -14.81
N ALA A 7 -0.90 6.23 -15.42
CA ALA A 7 -0.53 4.97 -16.07
C ALA A 7 -0.37 3.82 -15.06
N PHE A 8 0.21 4.08 -13.87
CA PHE A 8 0.27 3.09 -12.79
C PHE A 8 -1.13 2.56 -12.43
N LYS A 9 -2.09 3.47 -12.24
CA LYS A 9 -3.49 3.10 -11.96
C LYS A 9 -4.11 2.30 -13.12
N ASP A 10 -3.96 2.78 -14.35
CA ASP A 10 -4.54 2.13 -15.53
C ASP A 10 -3.96 0.71 -15.75
N TRP A 11 -2.64 0.54 -15.61
CA TRP A 11 -1.97 -0.76 -15.70
C TRP A 11 -2.33 -1.70 -14.55
N GLY A 12 -2.47 -1.20 -13.33
CA GLY A 12 -2.91 -2.01 -12.18
C GLY A 12 -4.31 -2.60 -12.39
N TYR A 13 -5.25 -1.80 -12.91
CA TYR A 13 -6.58 -2.30 -13.28
C TYR A 13 -6.54 -3.26 -14.47
N GLN A 14 -5.67 -3.04 -15.44
CA GLN A 14 -5.48 -3.96 -16.56
C GLN A 14 -4.99 -5.33 -16.09
N LEU A 15 -3.96 -5.36 -15.23
CA LEU A 15 -3.44 -6.58 -14.61
C LEU A 15 -4.55 -7.35 -13.87
N ALA A 16 -5.34 -6.65 -13.06
CA ALA A 16 -6.45 -7.26 -12.34
C ALA A 16 -7.48 -7.92 -13.27
N ARG A 17 -7.75 -7.36 -14.46
CA ARG A 17 -8.63 -7.96 -15.46
C ARG A 17 -7.99 -9.14 -16.17
N GLU A 18 -6.77 -8.97 -16.66
CA GLU A 18 -6.11 -9.91 -17.57
C GLU A 18 -5.59 -11.16 -16.83
N GLU A 19 -5.02 -11.00 -15.64
CA GLU A 19 -4.39 -12.10 -14.91
C GLU A 19 -5.26 -12.66 -13.79
N PHE A 20 -6.14 -11.84 -13.21
CA PHE A 20 -6.95 -12.22 -12.04
C PHE A 20 -8.45 -12.28 -12.31
N GLY A 21 -8.90 -12.07 -13.56
CA GLY A 21 -10.31 -12.19 -13.94
C GLY A 21 -11.22 -11.15 -13.29
N GLY A 22 -10.71 -9.95 -13.04
CA GLY A 22 -11.46 -8.87 -12.41
C GLY A 22 -12.68 -8.41 -13.22
N GLU A 23 -13.84 -8.36 -12.58
CA GLU A 23 -15.11 -7.91 -13.17
C GLU A 23 -15.48 -6.51 -12.68
N LEU A 24 -16.12 -5.70 -13.53
CA LEU A 24 -16.58 -4.37 -13.15
C LEU A 24 -17.68 -4.43 -12.07
N ILE A 25 -17.56 -3.55 -11.09
CA ILE A 25 -18.60 -3.26 -10.11
C ILE A 25 -19.40 -2.05 -10.64
N ASP A 26 -20.72 -2.19 -10.80
CA ASP A 26 -21.67 -1.10 -11.10
C ASP A 26 -21.28 -0.19 -12.29
N GLY A 27 -20.57 -0.72 -13.29
CA GLY A 27 -20.11 0.05 -14.46
C GLY A 27 -18.75 0.73 -14.29
N GLY A 28 -18.07 0.53 -13.17
CA GLY A 28 -16.68 0.92 -12.93
C GLY A 28 -16.49 2.25 -12.17
N PRO A 29 -15.23 2.60 -11.84
CA PRO A 29 -14.00 1.96 -12.30
C PRO A 29 -13.56 0.75 -11.48
N TRP A 30 -14.17 0.52 -10.31
CA TRP A 30 -13.73 -0.54 -9.39
C TRP A 30 -14.02 -1.92 -9.96
N LEU A 31 -13.17 -2.87 -9.59
CA LEU A 31 -13.31 -4.28 -9.95
C LEU A 31 -13.53 -5.13 -8.70
N LYS A 32 -14.15 -6.28 -8.90
CA LYS A 32 -14.15 -7.39 -7.94
C LYS A 32 -13.34 -8.54 -8.52
N VAL A 33 -12.49 -9.13 -7.69
CA VAL A 33 -11.67 -10.30 -8.00
C VAL A 33 -12.01 -11.39 -7.00
N LYS A 34 -12.30 -12.60 -7.47
CA LYS A 34 -12.60 -13.72 -6.57
C LYS A 34 -11.30 -14.39 -6.13
N ASN A 35 -11.07 -14.47 -4.83
CA ASN A 35 -9.94 -15.20 -4.28
C ASN A 35 -10.12 -16.71 -4.55
N PRO A 36 -9.18 -17.38 -5.24
CA PRO A 36 -9.34 -18.78 -5.65
C PRO A 36 -9.31 -19.76 -4.46
N ASN A 37 -8.66 -19.39 -3.36
CA ASN A 37 -8.49 -20.26 -2.20
C ASN A 37 -9.62 -20.11 -1.19
N THR A 38 -10.15 -18.90 -1.01
CA THR A 38 -11.15 -18.60 0.02
C THR A 38 -12.54 -18.32 -0.53
N GLY A 39 -12.66 -18.08 -1.84
CA GLY A 39 -13.90 -17.69 -2.51
C GLY A 39 -14.39 -16.28 -2.19
N LYS A 40 -13.70 -15.54 -1.31
CA LYS A 40 -14.04 -14.15 -0.95
C LYS A 40 -13.80 -13.22 -2.14
N GLU A 41 -14.66 -12.21 -2.27
CA GLU A 41 -14.47 -11.13 -3.24
C GLU A 41 -13.50 -10.08 -2.68
N ILE A 42 -12.50 -9.73 -3.47
CA ILE A 42 -11.50 -8.69 -3.21
C ILE A 42 -11.85 -7.51 -4.12
N VAL A 43 -12.01 -6.33 -3.53
CA VAL A 43 -12.29 -5.11 -4.28
C VAL A 43 -10.96 -4.48 -4.71
N ILE A 44 -10.82 -4.27 -6.01
CA ILE A 44 -9.75 -3.47 -6.60
C ILE A 44 -10.31 -2.07 -6.82
N LYS A 45 -9.76 -1.11 -6.08
CA LYS A 45 -10.19 0.29 -6.10
C LYS A 45 -9.02 1.24 -6.11
N ASP A 46 -9.27 2.49 -6.50
CA ASP A 46 -8.30 3.57 -6.51
C ASP A 46 -8.81 4.80 -5.76
N VAL A 47 -7.86 5.63 -5.34
CA VAL A 47 -8.08 6.90 -4.65
C VAL A 47 -6.88 7.81 -4.93
N ILE A 48 -7.11 9.11 -5.08
CA ILE A 48 -6.02 10.08 -5.30
C ILE A 48 -5.23 10.24 -3.99
N ALA A 49 -3.90 10.30 -4.07
CA ALA A 49 -3.01 10.25 -2.90
C ALA A 49 -3.31 11.33 -1.85
N ASP A 50 -3.65 12.55 -2.25
CA ASP A 50 -3.98 13.64 -1.33
C ASP A 50 -5.27 13.39 -0.55
N ALA A 51 -6.31 12.90 -1.22
CA ALA A 51 -7.54 12.46 -0.59
C ALA A 51 -7.29 11.23 0.29
N PHE A 52 -6.43 10.29 -0.15
CA PHE A 52 -6.13 9.09 0.62
C PHE A 52 -5.51 9.41 1.99
N LEU A 53 -4.61 10.41 2.06
CA LEU A 53 -4.04 10.87 3.34
C LEU A 53 -5.11 11.40 4.31
N GLN A 54 -6.24 11.90 3.82
CA GLN A 54 -7.40 12.24 4.68
C GLN A 54 -8.20 10.98 5.04
N GLN A 55 -8.39 10.08 4.07
CA GLN A 55 -9.20 8.88 4.24
C GLN A 55 -8.61 7.89 5.25
N ILE A 56 -7.29 7.76 5.33
CA ILE A 56 -6.65 6.90 6.36
C ILE A 56 -6.94 7.38 7.79
N LEU A 57 -7.24 8.67 7.99
CA LEU A 57 -7.66 9.21 9.29
C LEU A 57 -9.16 9.06 9.53
N LEU A 58 -9.96 9.40 8.51
CA LEU A 58 -11.43 9.52 8.64
C LEU A 58 -12.15 8.19 8.48
N ARG A 59 -11.62 7.29 7.64
CA ARG A 59 -12.23 6.02 7.22
C ARG A 59 -11.20 4.89 7.11
N PRO A 60 -10.33 4.65 8.12
CA PRO A 60 -9.27 3.64 8.03
C PRO A 60 -9.80 2.23 7.73
N ALA A 61 -10.98 1.88 8.27
CA ALA A 61 -11.59 0.56 8.12
C ALA A 61 -12.05 0.23 6.68
N GLU A 62 -12.08 1.21 5.79
CA GLU A 62 -12.43 0.98 4.38
C GLU A 62 -11.22 0.48 3.55
N TYR A 63 -10.02 0.45 4.11
CA TYR A 63 -8.78 0.11 3.40
C TYR A 63 -8.06 -1.06 4.06
N ASP A 64 -7.39 -1.86 3.23
CA ASP A 64 -6.65 -3.05 3.66
C ASP A 64 -5.27 -3.06 2.99
N VAL A 65 -5.14 -3.71 1.82
CA VAL A 65 -3.90 -3.70 1.03
C VAL A 65 -3.80 -2.44 0.17
N ILE A 66 -2.63 -1.79 0.19
CA ILE A 66 -2.33 -0.60 -0.61
C ILE A 66 -1.17 -0.89 -1.58
N ALA A 67 -1.36 -0.59 -2.85
CA ALA A 67 -0.31 -0.58 -3.87
C ALA A 67 -0.16 0.84 -4.41
N CYS A 68 1.07 1.38 -4.40
CA CYS A 68 1.34 2.74 -4.84
C CYS A 68 2.76 2.89 -5.39
N MET A 69 3.03 4.02 -6.05
CA MET A 69 4.37 4.37 -6.52
C MET A 69 5.32 4.68 -5.35
N ASN A 70 6.62 4.55 -5.59
CA ASN A 70 7.68 4.64 -4.59
C ASN A 70 7.53 5.84 -3.61
N LEU A 71 7.42 7.07 -4.14
CA LEU A 71 7.29 8.28 -3.31
C LEU A 71 5.98 8.32 -2.50
N ASN A 72 4.88 7.84 -3.07
CA ASN A 72 3.62 7.78 -2.32
C ASN A 72 3.71 6.73 -1.21
N GLY A 73 4.42 5.62 -1.45
CA GLY A 73 4.67 4.58 -0.46
C GLY A 73 5.45 5.09 0.74
N ASP A 74 6.50 5.86 0.52
CA ASP A 74 7.28 6.55 1.57
C ASP A 74 6.35 7.40 2.46
N TYR A 75 5.60 8.33 1.86
CA TYR A 75 4.74 9.24 2.61
C TYR A 75 3.58 8.55 3.33
N ILE A 76 2.95 7.56 2.68
CA ILE A 76 1.80 6.85 3.24
C ILE A 76 2.24 5.96 4.41
N SER A 77 3.34 5.21 4.24
CA SER A 77 3.79 4.26 5.25
C SER A 77 4.22 4.96 6.55
N ASP A 78 4.94 6.08 6.45
CA ASP A 78 5.30 6.91 7.59
C ASP A 78 4.08 7.53 8.28
N ALA A 79 3.13 8.07 7.50
CA ALA A 79 1.91 8.65 8.04
C ALA A 79 1.07 7.62 8.82
N LEU A 80 0.92 6.40 8.29
CA LEU A 80 0.21 5.30 8.94
C LEU A 80 0.95 4.81 10.19
N ALA A 81 2.29 4.66 10.13
CA ALA A 81 3.10 4.28 11.28
C ALA A 81 2.97 5.30 12.42
N ALA A 82 2.96 6.60 12.10
CA ALA A 82 2.72 7.66 13.09
C ALA A 82 1.30 7.57 13.68
N GLN A 83 0.27 7.36 12.85
CA GLN A 83 -1.13 7.26 13.27
C GLN A 83 -1.36 6.17 14.33
N VAL A 84 -0.68 5.03 14.20
CA VAL A 84 -0.81 3.91 15.15
C VAL A 84 0.17 3.98 16.32
N GLY A 85 0.97 5.05 16.43
CA GLY A 85 2.01 5.19 17.44
C GLY A 85 3.22 4.27 17.22
N GLY A 86 3.38 3.73 16.01
CA GLY A 86 4.31 2.67 15.64
C GLY A 86 5.64 3.14 15.03
N ILE A 87 5.94 4.45 15.01
CA ILE A 87 7.11 5.00 14.30
C ILE A 87 8.46 4.35 14.67
N GLY A 88 8.59 3.84 15.90
CA GLY A 88 9.81 3.16 16.37
C GLY A 88 9.78 1.63 16.27
N ILE A 89 8.66 1.04 15.85
CA ILE A 89 8.41 -0.41 15.85
C ILE A 89 7.80 -0.92 14.53
N ALA A 90 7.74 -0.08 13.50
CA ALA A 90 7.23 -0.44 12.19
C ALA A 90 8.16 -1.48 11.52
N PRO A 91 7.65 -2.65 11.10
CA PRO A 91 8.44 -3.63 10.36
C PRO A 91 8.65 -3.18 8.91
N GLY A 92 9.74 -3.64 8.27
CA GLY A 92 10.05 -3.35 6.87
C GLY A 92 10.70 -4.53 6.16
N ALA A 93 10.39 -4.68 4.88
CA ALA A 93 11.00 -5.69 4.01
C ALA A 93 11.13 -5.18 2.57
N ASN A 94 12.22 -5.54 1.92
CA ASN A 94 12.46 -5.38 0.49
C ASN A 94 12.44 -6.76 -0.16
N ILE A 95 11.55 -6.97 -1.13
CA ILE A 95 11.27 -8.30 -1.70
C ILE A 95 11.46 -8.23 -3.21
N GLY A 96 12.20 -9.19 -3.76
CA GLY A 96 12.28 -9.47 -5.20
C GLY A 96 12.02 -10.95 -5.49
N ASP A 97 12.17 -11.34 -6.74
CA ASP A 97 11.81 -12.70 -7.19
C ASP A 97 12.69 -13.80 -6.58
N GLU A 98 13.97 -13.50 -6.29
CA GLU A 98 14.96 -14.48 -5.82
C GLU A 98 15.33 -14.32 -4.34
N CYS A 99 15.05 -13.16 -3.73
CA CYS A 99 15.48 -12.88 -2.36
C CYS A 99 14.55 -11.91 -1.62
N ALA A 100 14.64 -11.94 -0.29
CA ALA A 100 13.96 -11.02 0.61
C ALA A 100 14.94 -10.52 1.68
N LEU A 101 14.94 -9.22 1.94
CA LEU A 101 15.74 -8.56 2.96
C LEU A 101 14.81 -7.86 3.95
N PHE A 102 14.95 -8.18 5.24
CA PHE A 102 14.20 -7.59 6.32
C PHE A 102 15.07 -6.59 7.08
N GLU A 103 14.55 -5.42 7.39
CA GLU A 103 15.31 -4.35 8.04
C GLU A 103 14.48 -3.56 9.06
N ALA A 104 15.18 -2.90 9.97
CA ALA A 104 14.57 -1.90 10.82
C ALA A 104 14.26 -0.65 9.99
N THR A 105 13.06 -0.10 10.12
CA THR A 105 12.62 1.08 9.35
C THR A 105 13.01 2.41 10.00
N HIS A 106 13.42 2.39 11.26
CA HIS A 106 13.86 3.60 11.96
C HIS A 106 15.33 3.92 11.64
N GLY A 107 15.66 5.22 11.72
CA GLY A 107 17.04 5.68 11.59
C GLY A 107 17.95 5.20 12.73
N THR A 108 19.25 5.41 12.57
CA THR A 108 20.30 4.95 13.52
C THR A 108 20.29 5.69 14.87
N ALA A 109 19.64 6.85 14.95
CA ALA A 109 19.59 7.74 16.12
C ALA A 109 20.95 7.85 16.87
N PRO A 110 22.02 8.39 16.25
CA PRO A 110 23.40 8.27 16.75
C PRO A 110 23.63 8.77 18.18
N LYS A 111 22.86 9.77 18.62
CA LYS A 111 22.86 10.30 20.00
C LYS A 111 22.55 9.26 21.09
N TYR A 112 21.99 8.10 20.74
CA TYR A 112 21.64 7.03 21.66
C TYR A 112 22.46 5.75 21.44
N ALA A 113 23.44 5.78 20.52
CA ALA A 113 24.31 4.63 20.29
C ALA A 113 25.06 4.25 21.59
N VAL A 114 25.09 2.95 21.90
CA VAL A 114 25.85 2.39 23.04
C VAL A 114 25.39 2.93 24.42
N ARG A 115 24.17 3.45 24.53
CA ARG A 115 23.64 4.03 25.78
C ARG A 115 23.07 2.98 26.76
N THR A 116 23.24 1.70 26.50
CA THR A 116 22.92 0.61 27.42
C THR A 116 24.11 0.34 28.36
N LYS A 117 24.11 1.04 29.50
CA LYS A 117 24.80 0.65 30.73
C LYS A 117 23.76 0.41 31.82
#